data_AF-A0A7Y5G188-F1
#
_entry.id   AF-A0A7Y5G188-F1
#
_cell.length_a   1.000
_cell.length_b   1.000
_cell.length_c   1.000
_cell.angle_alpha   90.00
_cell.angle_beta   90.00
_cell.angle_gamma   90.00
#
_symmetry.space_group_name_H-M   'P 1'
#
loop_
_entity.id
_entity.type
_entity.pdbx_description
1 polymer ?
#
loop_
_entity_poly.entity_id
_entity_poly.type
_entity_poly.pdbx_seq_one_letter_code
_entity_poly.pdbx_strand_id
1 'polypeptide(L)'
;MSLRKMLVLALLLLISSFFLAQKSKSLPEPKIRALLPANPLAEYPDLALAEDGTLAIVYQQMDEPQEIIVLRMYRDGVWVDSLVLDRADLVYRPRLTVSPEGMLWVSWARKNQNAIEVVVLPVNEGRPGQMEVVSTGSARNWRQAMACDAKGRLWLAWERMIADTAQIMFSVREGGRWSRPQAVFSVSRRVQLRHFSAPPGSSFSNMESH
;
A
#
# COMPACT_ATOMS: atom_id res chain seq x y z
N MET A 1 0.15 -42.75 44.10
CA MET A 1 1.02 -42.88 42.89
C MET A 1 2.47 -42.77 43.34
N SER A 2 3.37 -43.71 42.98
CA SER A 2 4.74 -43.68 43.53
C SER A 2 5.56 -42.50 42.97
N LEU A 3 6.50 -41.98 43.75
CA LEU A 3 7.33 -40.82 43.39
C LEU A 3 8.03 -41.02 42.02
N ARG A 4 8.45 -42.26 41.72
CA ARG A 4 8.99 -42.64 40.40
C ARG A 4 7.99 -42.45 39.26
N LYS A 5 6.71 -42.80 39.47
CA LYS A 5 5.67 -42.64 38.44
C LYS A 5 5.32 -41.17 38.19
N MET A 6 5.34 -40.32 39.23
CA MET A 6 5.15 -38.88 39.07
C MET A 6 6.33 -38.21 38.34
N LEU A 7 7.57 -38.61 38.64
CA LEU A 7 8.76 -38.06 37.97
C LEU A 7 8.80 -38.41 36.48
N VAL A 8 8.42 -39.65 36.12
CA VAL A 8 8.33 -40.08 34.71
C VAL A 8 7.21 -39.35 33.96
N LEU A 9 6.05 -39.12 34.58
CA LEU A 9 4.96 -38.37 33.96
C LEU A 9 5.31 -36.89 33.76
N ALA A 10 5.99 -36.27 34.73
CA ALA A 10 6.47 -34.90 34.63
C ALA A 10 7.55 -34.74 33.55
N LEU A 11 8.48 -35.71 33.43
CA LEU A 11 9.49 -35.72 32.39
C LEU A 11 8.88 -35.91 31.00
N LEU A 12 7.86 -36.77 30.85
CA LEU A 12 7.14 -36.98 29.59
C LEU A 12 6.32 -35.75 29.17
N LEU A 13 5.71 -35.03 30.12
CA LEU A 13 4.99 -33.77 29.85
C LEU A 13 5.93 -32.62 29.49
N LEU A 14 7.13 -32.57 30.09
CA LEU A 14 8.18 -31.60 29.73
C LEU A 14 8.77 -31.89 28.34
N ILE A 15 8.93 -33.17 27.97
CA ILE A 15 9.38 -33.56 26.63
C ILE A 15 8.28 -33.28 25.57
N SER A 16 7.00 -33.51 25.88
CA SER A 16 5.92 -33.23 24.93
C SER A 16 5.72 -31.73 24.69
N SER A 17 5.93 -30.89 25.72
CA SER A 17 5.87 -29.43 25.58
C SER A 17 7.11 -28.87 24.87
N PHE A 18 8.28 -29.51 24.99
CA PHE A 18 9.45 -29.18 24.18
C PHE A 18 9.25 -29.51 22.68
N PHE A 19 8.62 -30.64 22.36
CA PHE A 19 8.33 -31.02 20.97
C PHE A 19 7.17 -30.22 20.35
N LEU A 20 6.19 -29.76 21.13
CA LEU A 20 5.15 -28.84 20.63
C LEU A 20 5.69 -27.43 20.39
N ALA A 21 6.69 -26.99 21.16
CA ALA A 21 7.32 -25.67 20.97
C ALA A 21 8.33 -25.63 19.81
N GLN A 22 8.87 -26.78 19.39
CA GLN A 22 9.91 -26.88 18.35
C GLN A 22 9.39 -27.27 16.96
N LYS A 23 8.08 -27.25 16.77
CA LYS A 23 7.46 -27.32 15.45
C LYS A 23 6.75 -26.00 15.13
N SER A 24 7.45 -24.88 15.28
CA SER A 24 7.24 -23.85 14.27
C SER A 24 7.59 -24.55 12.97
N LYS A 25 6.58 -24.85 12.15
CA LYS A 25 6.85 -25.21 10.75
C LYS A 25 7.60 -23.98 10.24
N SER A 26 8.92 -24.04 10.20
CA SER A 26 9.71 -23.02 9.56
C SER A 26 9.04 -22.82 8.20
N LEU A 27 8.71 -21.56 7.89
CA LEU A 27 8.21 -21.24 6.57
C LEU A 27 9.20 -21.90 5.60
N PRO A 28 8.75 -22.74 4.65
CA PRO A 28 9.66 -23.34 3.71
C PRO A 28 10.48 -22.22 3.13
N GLU A 29 11.81 -22.31 3.22
CA GLU A 29 12.67 -21.26 2.69
C GLU A 29 12.22 -21.01 1.26
N PRO A 30 11.79 -19.77 0.92
CA PRO A 30 11.38 -19.50 -0.44
C PRO A 30 12.58 -19.90 -1.28
N LYS A 31 12.38 -20.79 -2.25
CA LYS A 31 13.41 -21.08 -3.24
C LYS A 31 13.59 -19.78 -4.03
N ILE A 32 14.50 -18.93 -3.57
CA ILE A 32 14.95 -17.72 -4.26
C ILE A 32 15.65 -18.22 -5.50
N ARG A 33 14.87 -18.50 -6.56
CA ARG A 33 15.40 -18.56 -7.91
C ARG A 33 15.81 -17.12 -8.18
N ALA A 34 17.10 -16.83 -8.02
CA ALA A 34 17.66 -15.54 -8.36
C ALA A 34 17.13 -15.14 -9.75
N LEU A 35 16.27 -14.13 -9.80
CA LEU A 35 15.69 -13.63 -11.04
C LEU A 35 16.36 -12.30 -11.37
N LEU A 36 17.51 -12.44 -12.05
CA LEU A 36 17.94 -11.67 -13.23
C LEU A 36 18.48 -10.23 -13.01
N PRO A 37 19.30 -9.73 -13.97
CA PRO A 37 20.40 -8.77 -13.79
C PRO A 37 19.88 -7.37 -13.51
N ALA A 38 20.76 -6.47 -13.03
CA ALA A 38 20.57 -5.03 -12.82
C ALA A 38 19.26 -4.46 -13.42
N ASN A 39 18.13 -4.71 -12.73
CA ASN A 39 16.82 -4.32 -13.22
C ASN A 39 16.67 -2.83 -12.85
N PRO A 40 16.23 -1.96 -13.77
CA PRO A 40 15.95 -0.57 -13.47
C PRO A 40 15.11 -0.41 -12.19
N LEU A 41 15.44 0.63 -11.42
CA LEU A 41 14.92 0.93 -10.08
C LEU A 41 13.46 0.47 -9.89
N ALA A 42 13.28 -0.64 -9.16
CA ALA A 42 11.98 -1.19 -8.80
C ALA A 42 11.62 -0.79 -7.37
N GLU A 43 10.50 -0.10 -7.19
CA GLU A 43 10.14 0.56 -5.94
C GLU A 43 8.64 0.38 -5.61
N TYR A 44 8.30 0.72 -4.37
CA TYR A 44 6.92 0.74 -3.86
C TYR A 44 6.11 -0.54 -4.15
N PRO A 45 6.60 -1.71 -3.72
CA PRO A 45 5.84 -2.94 -3.89
C PRO A 45 4.58 -2.91 -3.02
N ASP A 46 3.53 -3.54 -3.52
CA ASP A 46 2.35 -3.94 -2.76
C ASP A 46 1.95 -5.37 -3.17
N LEU A 47 1.24 -6.08 -2.30
CA LEU A 47 0.87 -7.48 -2.54
C LEU A 47 -0.55 -7.80 -2.09
N ALA A 48 -1.15 -8.80 -2.72
CA ALA A 48 -2.40 -9.42 -2.29
C ALA A 48 -2.33 -10.94 -2.47
N LEU A 49 -3.00 -11.66 -1.58
CA LEU A 49 -3.14 -13.12 -1.65
C LEU A 49 -4.61 -13.44 -1.93
N ALA A 50 -4.89 -14.06 -3.07
CA ALA A 50 -6.21 -14.55 -3.41
C ALA A 50 -6.51 -15.87 -2.69
N GLU A 51 -7.81 -16.21 -2.56
CA GLU A 51 -8.24 -17.43 -1.86
C GLU A 51 -7.74 -18.72 -2.51
N ASP A 52 -7.50 -18.71 -3.82
CA ASP A 52 -6.93 -19.83 -4.57
C ASP A 52 -5.41 -20.04 -4.30
N GLY A 53 -4.82 -19.20 -3.44
CA GLY A 53 -3.39 -19.24 -3.11
C GLY A 53 -2.51 -18.45 -4.07
N THR A 54 -3.08 -17.78 -5.08
CA THR A 54 -2.34 -16.88 -5.97
C THR A 54 -1.81 -15.69 -5.18
N LEU A 55 -0.48 -15.54 -5.11
CA LEU A 55 0.16 -14.33 -4.62
C LEU A 55 0.38 -13.38 -5.80
N ALA A 56 -0.20 -12.20 -5.72
CA ALA A 56 0.02 -11.12 -6.68
C ALA A 56 0.89 -10.03 -6.04
N ILE A 57 1.90 -9.57 -6.77
CA ILE A 57 2.79 -8.47 -6.36
C ILE A 57 2.74 -7.42 -7.45
N VAL A 58 2.44 -6.18 -7.08
CA VAL A 58 2.55 -5.02 -7.95
C VAL A 58 3.70 -4.14 -7.50
N TYR A 59 4.41 -3.51 -8.42
CA TYR A 59 5.47 -2.56 -8.11
C TYR A 59 5.63 -1.53 -9.23
N GLN A 60 6.23 -0.39 -8.89
CA GLN A 60 6.71 0.58 -9.85
C GLN A 60 8.09 0.14 -10.34
N GLN A 61 8.38 0.30 -11.63
CA GLN A 61 9.70 0.07 -12.20
C GLN A 61 10.05 1.21 -13.15
N MET A 62 11.31 1.63 -13.19
CA MET A 62 11.80 2.48 -14.27
C MET A 62 11.95 1.64 -15.55
N ASP A 63 11.60 2.19 -16.71
CA ASP A 63 11.86 1.62 -18.02
C ASP A 63 12.14 2.78 -18.98
N GLU A 64 13.40 3.21 -18.96
CA GLU A 64 13.85 4.52 -19.42
C GLU A 64 13.31 4.88 -20.82
N PRO A 65 12.79 6.11 -21.01
CA PRO A 65 12.75 7.23 -20.07
C PRO A 65 11.48 7.25 -19.19
N GLN A 66 10.66 6.20 -19.21
CA GLN A 66 9.33 6.19 -18.61
C GLN A 66 9.29 5.34 -17.34
N GLU A 67 8.26 5.53 -16.55
CA GLU A 67 7.93 4.66 -15.42
C GLU A 67 6.83 3.69 -15.86
N ILE A 68 6.87 2.48 -15.29
CA ILE A 68 5.87 1.44 -15.54
C ILE A 68 5.31 0.87 -14.23
N ILE A 69 4.04 0.44 -14.27
CA ILE A 69 3.44 -0.39 -13.22
C ILE A 69 3.48 -1.84 -13.68
N VAL A 70 4.10 -2.70 -12.90
CA VAL A 70 4.25 -4.13 -13.21
C VAL A 70 3.49 -4.96 -12.19
N LEU A 71 2.72 -5.93 -12.67
CA LEU A 71 2.08 -6.98 -11.88
C LEU A 71 2.76 -8.32 -12.16
N ARG A 72 3.13 -9.02 -11.09
CA ARG A 72 3.61 -10.41 -11.15
C ARG A 72 2.74 -11.29 -10.29
N MET A 73 2.54 -12.53 -10.73
CA MET A 73 1.75 -13.51 -10.00
C MET A 73 2.58 -14.76 -9.74
N TYR A 74 2.37 -15.36 -8.58
CA TYR A 74 2.96 -16.61 -8.18
C TYR A 74 1.83 -17.61 -7.90
N ARG A 75 1.83 -18.72 -8.65
CA ARG A 75 0.82 -19.78 -8.60
C ARG A 75 1.52 -21.12 -8.66
N ASP A 76 1.07 -22.10 -7.89
CA ASP A 76 1.56 -23.49 -7.93
C ASP A 76 3.10 -23.64 -7.88
N GLY A 77 3.74 -22.76 -7.10
CA GLY A 77 5.19 -22.82 -6.92
C GLY A 77 6.02 -22.08 -7.98
N VAL A 78 5.38 -21.46 -8.98
CA VAL A 78 6.04 -20.78 -10.11
C VAL A 78 5.60 -19.32 -10.25
N TRP A 79 6.55 -18.46 -10.65
CA TRP A 79 6.23 -17.12 -11.11
C TRP A 79 5.68 -17.19 -12.53
N VAL A 80 4.53 -16.55 -12.75
CA VAL A 80 3.91 -16.34 -14.06
C VAL A 80 4.54 -15.10 -14.73
N ASP A 81 4.40 -14.98 -16.05
CA ASP A 81 4.88 -13.84 -16.82
C ASP A 81 4.43 -12.50 -16.24
N SER A 82 5.35 -11.53 -16.26
CA SER A 82 5.10 -10.17 -15.77
C SER A 82 4.17 -9.43 -16.72
N LEU A 83 3.20 -8.71 -16.15
CA LEU A 83 2.25 -7.89 -16.90
C LEU A 83 2.54 -6.41 -16.63
N VAL A 84 2.82 -5.66 -17.70
CA VAL A 84 2.89 -4.20 -17.64
C VAL A 84 1.46 -3.64 -17.69
N LEU A 85 1.01 -3.04 -16.61
CA LEU A 85 -0.33 -2.48 -16.46
C LEU A 85 -0.46 -1.06 -16.99
N ASP A 86 0.63 -0.29 -16.90
CA ASP A 86 0.67 1.09 -17.37
C ASP A 86 2.11 1.54 -17.67
N ARG A 87 2.21 2.59 -18.50
CA ARG A 87 3.44 3.27 -18.89
C ARG A 87 3.16 4.76 -19.07
N ALA A 88 3.91 5.60 -18.37
CA ALA A 88 3.83 7.06 -18.53
C ALA A 88 5.11 7.74 -18.02
N ASP A 89 5.21 9.05 -18.24
CA ASP A 89 6.30 9.88 -17.67
C ASP A 89 6.34 9.83 -16.14
N LEU A 90 5.20 9.53 -15.50
CA LEU A 90 5.12 9.28 -14.08
C LEU A 90 3.95 8.34 -13.78
N VAL A 91 4.26 7.21 -13.14
CA VAL A 91 3.32 6.30 -12.49
C VAL A 91 3.86 5.93 -11.13
N TYR A 92 3.06 6.10 -10.09
CA TYR A 92 3.60 6.20 -8.75
C TYR A 92 2.80 5.41 -7.71
N ARG A 93 3.55 4.68 -6.87
CA ARG A 93 3.05 3.95 -5.69
C ARG A 93 1.81 3.12 -5.99
N PRO A 94 1.92 2.00 -6.72
CA PRO A 94 0.78 1.13 -6.93
C PRO A 94 0.27 0.54 -5.61
N ARG A 95 -1.03 0.26 -5.56
CA ARG A 95 -1.71 -0.48 -4.50
C ARG A 95 -2.50 -1.62 -5.09
N LEU A 96 -2.62 -2.72 -4.35
CA LEU A 96 -3.28 -3.93 -4.81
C LEU A 96 -4.27 -4.43 -3.75
N THR A 97 -5.47 -4.79 -4.19
CA THR A 97 -6.43 -5.53 -3.37
C THR A 97 -7.10 -6.62 -4.21
N VAL A 98 -7.67 -7.62 -3.54
CA VAL A 98 -8.42 -8.71 -4.16
C VAL A 98 -9.86 -8.64 -3.68
N SER A 99 -10.80 -8.75 -4.60
CA SER A 99 -12.22 -8.85 -4.29
C SER A 99 -12.62 -10.28 -3.90
N PRO A 100 -13.77 -10.48 -3.22
CA PRO A 100 -14.28 -11.82 -2.90
C PRO A 100 -14.44 -12.74 -4.12
N GLU A 101 -14.65 -12.18 -5.31
CA GLU A 101 -14.79 -12.91 -6.56
C GLU A 101 -13.44 -13.29 -7.20
N GLY A 102 -12.31 -12.99 -6.54
CA GLY A 102 -10.97 -13.27 -7.04
C GLY A 102 -10.43 -12.25 -8.05
N MET A 103 -11.19 -11.20 -8.38
CA MET A 103 -10.70 -10.10 -9.23
C MET A 103 -9.65 -9.28 -8.47
N LEU A 104 -8.51 -9.03 -9.10
CA LEU A 104 -7.50 -8.11 -8.60
C LEU A 104 -7.87 -6.67 -8.99
N TRP A 105 -7.66 -5.74 -8.08
CA TRP A 105 -7.84 -4.31 -8.31
C TRP A 105 -6.56 -3.58 -7.99
N VAL A 106 -6.02 -2.89 -8.99
CA VAL A 106 -4.75 -2.17 -8.89
C VAL A 106 -5.03 -0.67 -8.98
N SER A 107 -4.44 0.13 -8.11
CA SER A 107 -4.56 1.60 -8.17
C SER A 107 -3.20 2.28 -8.09
N TRP A 108 -2.98 3.36 -8.83
CA TRP A 108 -1.74 4.15 -8.80
C TRP A 108 -2.03 5.62 -9.07
N ALA A 109 -1.08 6.49 -8.74
CA ALA A 109 -1.08 7.86 -9.20
C ALA A 109 -0.41 7.94 -10.58
N ARG A 110 -1.01 8.65 -11.53
CA ARG A 110 -0.52 8.80 -12.91
C ARG A 110 -0.46 10.27 -13.28
N LYS A 111 0.63 10.71 -13.90
CA LYS A 111 0.66 12.04 -14.53
C LYS A 111 -0.09 12.02 -15.86
N ASN A 112 -1.03 12.93 -15.99
CA ASN A 112 -1.74 13.19 -17.24
C ASN A 112 -1.75 14.71 -17.48
N GLN A 113 -0.98 15.16 -18.47
CA GLN A 113 -0.75 16.58 -18.74
C GLN A 113 -0.28 17.33 -17.47
N ASN A 114 -1.12 18.25 -16.97
CA ASN A 114 -0.85 19.07 -15.80
C ASN A 114 -1.44 18.49 -14.49
N ALA A 115 -2.21 17.41 -14.58
CA ALA A 115 -2.82 16.75 -13.44
C ALA A 115 -2.00 15.53 -12.98
N ILE A 116 -2.17 15.18 -11.71
CA ILE A 116 -1.81 13.85 -11.22
C ILE A 116 -3.12 13.19 -10.81
N GLU A 117 -3.47 12.15 -11.53
CA GLU A 117 -4.73 11.42 -11.41
C GLU A 117 -4.52 10.19 -10.53
N VAL A 118 -5.54 9.81 -9.76
CA VAL A 118 -5.62 8.47 -9.16
C VAL A 118 -6.47 7.61 -10.09
N VAL A 119 -5.87 6.51 -10.55
CA VAL A 119 -6.52 5.56 -11.46
C VAL A 119 -6.67 4.20 -10.79
N VAL A 120 -7.65 3.42 -11.23
CA VAL A 120 -7.91 2.05 -10.80
C VAL A 120 -8.08 1.16 -12.03
N LEU A 121 -7.53 -0.04 -12.00
CA LEU A 121 -7.58 -1.01 -13.09
C LEU A 121 -7.92 -2.40 -12.51
N PRO A 122 -9.06 -3.00 -12.93
CA PRO A 122 -9.32 -4.41 -12.63
C PRO A 122 -8.43 -5.32 -13.48
N VAL A 123 -8.00 -6.45 -12.90
CA VAL A 123 -7.28 -7.51 -13.60
C VAL A 123 -7.94 -8.85 -13.27
N ASN A 124 -8.50 -9.49 -14.30
CA ASN A 124 -9.15 -10.79 -14.19
C ASN A 124 -8.28 -11.86 -14.83
N GLU A 125 -7.84 -12.86 -14.08
CA GLU A 125 -7.04 -13.98 -14.64
C GLU A 125 -5.85 -13.51 -15.49
N GLY A 126 -5.16 -12.45 -15.06
CA GLY A 126 -4.03 -11.86 -15.79
C GLY A 126 -4.40 -10.99 -16.99
N ARG A 127 -5.68 -10.66 -17.17
CA ARG A 127 -6.16 -9.78 -18.23
C ARG A 127 -6.61 -8.43 -17.66
N PRO A 128 -5.93 -7.32 -18.00
CA PRO A 128 -6.39 -5.97 -17.67
C PRO A 128 -7.77 -5.68 -18.23
N GLY A 129 -8.64 -5.08 -17.43
CA GLY A 129 -9.89 -4.48 -17.89
C GLY A 129 -9.70 -3.03 -18.33
N GLN A 130 -10.76 -2.24 -18.17
CA GLN A 130 -10.73 -0.81 -18.48
C GLN A 130 -10.15 -0.01 -17.30
N MET A 131 -9.23 0.90 -17.58
CA MET A 131 -8.72 1.85 -16.59
C MET A 131 -9.78 2.89 -16.23
N GLU A 132 -10.00 3.10 -14.94
CA GLU A 132 -10.97 4.02 -14.37
C GLU A 132 -10.22 5.18 -13.68
N VAL A 133 -10.39 6.42 -14.16
CA VAL A 133 -9.87 7.62 -13.48
C VAL A 133 -10.85 8.01 -12.37
N VAL A 134 -10.42 7.98 -11.11
CA VAL A 134 -11.30 8.18 -9.95
C VAL A 134 -11.23 9.62 -9.42
N SER A 135 -10.04 10.23 -9.47
CA SER A 135 -9.86 11.62 -9.07
C SER A 135 -10.48 12.58 -10.08
N THR A 136 -10.96 13.74 -9.62
CA THR A 136 -11.56 14.78 -10.47
C THR A 136 -10.75 16.07 -10.49
N GLY A 137 -10.71 16.74 -11.63
CA GLY A 137 -10.12 18.08 -11.80
C GLY A 137 -8.61 18.07 -12.01
N SER A 138 -7.98 19.24 -12.02
CA SER A 138 -6.56 19.43 -12.30
C SER A 138 -5.66 19.40 -11.06
N ALA A 139 -6.18 18.94 -9.92
CA ALA A 139 -5.41 18.83 -8.68
C ALA A 139 -4.32 17.76 -8.80
N ARG A 140 -3.36 17.80 -7.87
CA ARG A 140 -2.36 16.74 -7.73
C ARG A 140 -2.85 15.72 -6.72
N ASN A 141 -3.20 14.51 -7.17
CA ASN A 141 -3.72 13.44 -6.34
C ASN A 141 -2.65 12.36 -6.13
N TRP A 142 -2.37 12.00 -4.89
CA TRP A 142 -1.24 11.15 -4.52
C TRP A 142 -1.58 10.14 -3.43
N ARG A 143 -0.68 9.15 -3.25
CA ARG A 143 -0.62 8.27 -2.08
C ARG A 143 -1.96 7.63 -1.72
N GLN A 144 -2.59 7.04 -2.73
CA GLN A 144 -3.84 6.34 -2.56
C GLN A 144 -3.68 5.08 -1.70
N ALA A 145 -4.77 4.71 -1.05
CA ALA A 145 -4.98 3.46 -0.34
C ALA A 145 -6.33 2.89 -0.76
N MET A 146 -6.38 1.59 -1.05
CA MET A 146 -7.57 0.91 -1.56
C MET A 146 -7.86 -0.34 -0.72
N ALA A 147 -9.13 -0.56 -0.41
CA ALA A 147 -9.61 -1.78 0.24
C ALA A 147 -10.87 -2.28 -0.47
N CYS A 148 -11.09 -3.59 -0.47
CA CYS A 148 -12.33 -4.21 -0.90
C CYS A 148 -13.07 -4.77 0.31
N ASP A 149 -14.39 -4.57 0.39
CA ASP A 149 -15.21 -5.20 1.42
C ASP A 149 -15.83 -6.52 0.96
N ALA A 150 -16.45 -7.24 1.90
CA ALA A 150 -17.07 -8.54 1.64
C ALA A 150 -18.25 -8.51 0.65
N LYS A 151 -18.72 -7.33 0.24
CA LYS A 151 -19.75 -7.16 -0.79
C LYS A 151 -19.15 -6.81 -2.15
N GLY A 152 -17.82 -6.83 -2.29
CA GLY A 152 -17.11 -6.46 -3.51
C GLY A 152 -17.04 -4.94 -3.74
N ARG A 153 -17.39 -4.11 -2.75
CA ARG A 153 -17.27 -2.64 -2.90
C ARG A 153 -15.83 -2.22 -2.70
N LEU A 154 -15.33 -1.34 -3.55
CA LEU A 154 -13.99 -0.76 -3.38
C LEU A 154 -14.09 0.56 -2.63
N TRP A 155 -13.23 0.73 -1.65
CA TRP A 155 -13.07 1.95 -0.87
C TRP A 155 -11.70 2.51 -1.20
N LEU A 156 -11.66 3.68 -1.85
CA LEU A 156 -10.43 4.34 -2.26
C LEU A 156 -10.31 5.67 -1.55
N ALA A 157 -9.19 5.89 -0.88
CA ALA A 157 -8.83 7.18 -0.29
C ALA A 157 -7.50 7.68 -0.84
N TRP A 158 -7.31 8.99 -0.95
CA TRP A 158 -6.07 9.59 -1.47
C TRP A 158 -5.84 11.01 -0.95
N GLU A 159 -4.60 11.47 -1.06
CA GLU A 159 -4.23 12.87 -0.80
C GLU A 159 -4.53 13.72 -2.03
N ARG A 160 -5.30 14.79 -1.87
CA ARG A 160 -5.51 15.82 -2.89
C ARG A 160 -4.82 17.11 -2.49
N MET A 161 -3.91 17.56 -3.33
CA MET A 161 -3.20 18.83 -3.16
C MET A 161 -3.79 19.88 -4.12
N ILE A 162 -4.29 20.98 -3.54
CA ILE A 162 -4.76 22.16 -4.27
C ILE A 162 -4.04 23.38 -3.69
N ALA A 163 -3.21 24.04 -4.50
CA ALA A 163 -2.32 25.10 -4.05
C ALA A 163 -1.49 24.67 -2.81
N ASP A 164 -1.66 25.33 -1.68
CA ASP A 164 -0.98 25.07 -0.40
C ASP A 164 -1.77 24.16 0.56
N THR A 165 -2.93 23.67 0.13
CA THR A 165 -3.88 22.92 0.96
C THR A 165 -3.86 21.44 0.59
N ALA A 166 -3.82 20.59 1.61
CA ALA A 166 -3.95 19.14 1.50
C ALA A 166 -5.31 18.68 2.04
N GLN A 167 -5.97 17.79 1.31
CA GLN A 167 -7.22 17.16 1.72
C GLN A 167 -7.10 15.65 1.58
N ILE A 168 -7.69 14.92 2.51
CA ILE A 168 -7.90 13.49 2.33
C ILE A 168 -9.24 13.31 1.66
N MET A 169 -9.22 12.73 0.47
CA MET A 169 -10.39 12.44 -0.33
C MET A 169 -10.72 10.95 -0.23
N PHE A 170 -11.97 10.60 -0.45
CA PHE A 170 -12.37 9.21 -0.68
C PHE A 170 -13.48 9.10 -1.72
N SER A 171 -13.60 7.92 -2.31
CA SER A 171 -14.68 7.50 -3.20
C SER A 171 -14.93 6.00 -3.03
N VAL A 172 -16.18 5.58 -3.26
CA VAL A 172 -16.60 4.19 -3.15
C VAL A 172 -17.07 3.69 -4.50
N ARG A 173 -16.58 2.53 -4.92
CA ARG A 173 -17.06 1.83 -6.12
C ARG A 173 -18.12 0.81 -5.73
N GLU A 174 -19.34 0.99 -6.22
CA GLU A 174 -20.47 0.10 -6.02
C GLU A 174 -21.32 0.06 -7.29
N GLY A 175 -21.82 -1.12 -7.68
CA GLY A 175 -22.63 -1.27 -8.90
C GLY A 175 -21.90 -0.85 -10.19
N GLY A 176 -20.58 -1.01 -10.24
CA GLY A 176 -19.77 -0.67 -11.41
C GLY A 176 -19.43 0.82 -11.56
N ARG A 177 -19.71 1.66 -10.55
CA ARG A 177 -19.48 3.11 -10.62
C ARG A 177 -18.84 3.64 -9.34
N TRP A 178 -17.98 4.63 -9.50
CA TRP A 178 -17.45 5.41 -8.38
C TRP A 178 -18.45 6.47 -7.93
N SER A 179 -18.61 6.63 -6.63
CA SER A 179 -19.28 7.79 -6.05
C SER A 179 -18.49 9.07 -6.37
N ARG A 180 -19.16 10.23 -6.33
CA ARG A 180 -18.44 11.51 -6.40
C ARG A 180 -17.39 11.57 -5.27
N PRO A 181 -16.13 11.98 -5.56
CA PRO A 181 -15.12 12.15 -4.52
C PRO A 181 -15.55 13.11 -3.41
N GLN A 182 -15.33 12.73 -2.16
CA GLN A 182 -15.67 13.50 -0.96
C GLN A 182 -14.44 13.70 -0.09
N ALA A 183 -14.32 14.85 0.57
CA ALA A 183 -13.24 15.08 1.53
C ALA A 183 -13.61 14.44 2.88
N VAL A 184 -12.73 13.61 3.43
CA VAL A 184 -12.81 13.10 4.80
C VAL A 184 -12.44 14.21 5.79
N PHE A 185 -11.45 15.03 5.41
CA PHE A 185 -10.87 16.08 6.26
C PHE A 185 -10.11 17.12 5.41
N SER A 186 -10.07 18.38 5.87
CA SER A 186 -9.26 19.45 5.27
C SER A 186 -8.50 20.24 6.33
N VAL A 187 -7.20 20.47 6.12
CA VAL A 187 -6.40 21.42 6.93
C VAL A 187 -5.91 22.56 6.05
N SER A 188 -6.20 23.79 6.44
CA SER A 188 -5.59 24.97 5.84
C SER A 188 -4.20 25.21 6.47
N ARG A 189 -3.15 25.34 5.66
CA ARG A 189 -1.76 25.56 6.15
C ARG A 189 -1.56 26.92 6.85
N ARG A 190 -2.57 27.82 6.85
CA ARG A 190 -2.53 29.14 7.52
C ARG A 190 -2.59 29.10 9.05
N VAL A 191 -2.91 27.97 9.70
CA VAL A 191 -3.07 27.92 11.17
C VAL A 191 -1.74 27.70 11.91
N GLN A 192 -0.62 27.43 11.24
CA GLN A 192 0.63 27.05 11.93
C GLN A 192 1.63 28.20 12.20
N LEU A 193 1.25 29.47 12.00
CA LEU A 193 2.10 30.64 12.28
C LEU A 193 1.45 31.69 13.20
N ARG A 194 0.60 31.28 14.14
CA ARG A 194 0.21 32.12 15.27
C ARG A 194 0.22 31.31 16.55
N HIS A 195 1.37 31.27 17.21
CA HIS A 195 1.53 31.40 18.67
C HIS A 195 2.99 31.09 19.06
N PHE A 196 3.82 32.13 19.02
CA PHE A 196 4.85 32.40 20.04
C PHE A 196 5.05 33.92 20.04
N SER A 197 4.06 34.64 20.53
CA SER A 197 4.30 36.00 21.01
C SER A 197 4.76 35.87 22.45
N ALA A 198 6.01 36.21 22.71
CA ALA A 198 6.50 36.40 24.07
C ALA A 198 5.64 37.47 24.77
N PRO A 199 5.37 37.35 26.07
CA PRO A 199 4.58 38.34 26.79
C PRO A 199 5.32 39.69 26.84
N PRO A 200 4.62 40.83 26.73
CA PRO A 200 5.24 42.12 26.87
C PRO A 200 5.51 42.39 28.36
N GLY A 201 6.78 42.42 28.76
CA GLY A 201 7.17 42.84 30.10
C GLY A 201 8.37 42.11 30.68
N SER A 202 9.56 42.42 30.19
CA SER A 202 10.76 42.40 31.03
C SER A 202 11.73 43.45 30.50
N SER A 203 11.57 44.66 31.03
CA SER A 203 12.61 45.67 31.05
C SER A 203 13.82 45.14 31.83
N PHE A 204 14.98 45.10 31.20
CA PHE A 204 16.25 45.24 31.90
C PHE A 204 17.06 46.32 31.21
N SER A 205 17.14 47.46 31.88
CA SER A 205 18.02 48.59 31.59
C SER A 205 19.26 48.51 32.49
N ASN A 206 20.41 48.88 31.90
CA ASN A 206 21.72 49.20 32.49
C ASN A 206 22.54 47.98 33.00
N MET A 207 23.87 47.93 32.83
CA MET A 207 24.85 49.00 33.03
C MET A 207 26.20 48.67 32.33
N GLU A 208 27.00 49.73 32.15
CA GLU A 208 28.27 49.87 31.43
C GLU A 208 29.49 49.07 31.93
N SER A 209 30.58 49.21 31.14
CA SER A 209 32.03 49.04 31.43
C SER A 209 32.54 47.58 31.45
N HIS A 210 33.50 47.17 30.60
CA HIS A 210 34.79 47.75 30.22
C HIS A 210 35.26 47.24 28.85
#